data_AF-A0A061IYG6-F1
#
_entry.id   AF-A0A061IYG6-F1
#
_cell.length_a   1.000
_cell.length_b   1.000
_cell.length_c   1.000
_cell.angle_alpha   90.00
_cell.angle_beta   90.00
_cell.angle_gamma   90.00
#
_symmetry.space_group_name_H-M   'P 1'
#
loop_
_entity.id
_entity.type
_entity.pdbx_description
1 polymer ?
#
loop_
_entity_poly.entity_id
_entity_poly.type
_entity_poly.pdbx_seq_one_letter_code
_entity_poly.pdbx_strand_id
1 'polypeptide(L)'
;MYEMETFRERTLANRYQPRQHLPPNFPSVLKEYAREVLRAQPEDVLQWSANYFKRLALETDPLQAQQPPPGHFTPVVEDEEREAVAQRLLRMFAELDSDESGVLPMQTIKQALLETCKLSPSQALYVLTSTALAENDPVDYTAFATESCGAVLFFEQTHHEFEVSNVENATVHGLSRRDVEQEFLRLMRYADEEATGLFSLDQYYNVLANAPYHLTRRDLRLLRIEAARNSEKAVDYEAELAYMFDRLLLAEQFSRFDEDE
;
A
#
# COMPACT_ATOMS: atom_id res chain seq x y z
N MET A 1 9.00 14.72 25.79
CA MET A 1 8.46 13.43 26.28
C MET A 1 8.40 12.52 25.08
N TYR A 2 9.16 11.43 25.07
CA TYR A 2 9.09 10.45 23.98
C TYR A 2 7.83 9.61 24.19
N GLU A 3 6.87 9.71 23.28
CA GLU A 3 5.74 8.78 23.21
C GLU A 3 6.28 7.42 22.80
N MET A 4 6.05 6.43 23.67
CA MET A 4 6.47 5.06 23.45
C MET A 4 5.33 4.36 22.74
N GLU A 5 5.49 4.08 21.44
CA GLU A 5 4.51 3.34 20.64
C GLU A 5 4.05 2.08 21.37
N THR A 6 2.74 1.94 21.48
CA THR A 6 2.12 0.82 22.17
C THR A 6 2.31 -0.48 21.39
N PHE A 7 2.33 -1.61 22.08
CA PHE A 7 2.48 -2.94 21.47
C PHE A 7 1.45 -3.21 20.35
N ARG A 8 0.28 -2.57 20.44
CA ARG A 8 -0.80 -2.63 19.46
C ARG A 8 -0.46 -1.91 18.15
N GLU A 9 0.31 -0.83 18.21
CA GLU A 9 0.77 -0.05 17.04
C GLU A 9 1.86 -0.81 16.26
N ARG A 10 2.78 -1.49 16.97
CA ARG A 10 3.78 -2.37 16.30
C ARG A 10 3.14 -3.55 15.58
N THR A 11 2.01 -4.07 16.06
CA THR A 11 1.31 -5.19 15.42
C THR A 11 0.50 -4.81 14.18
N LEU A 12 0.30 -3.52 13.89
CA LEU A 12 -0.37 -3.06 12.67
C LEU A 12 0.57 -3.03 11.45
N ALA A 13 1.88 -2.87 11.68
CA ALA A 13 2.90 -2.92 10.63
C ALA A 13 3.03 -4.32 9.98
N ASN A 14 2.64 -5.39 10.69
CA ASN A 14 2.66 -6.77 10.19
C ASN A 14 1.36 -7.21 9.48
N ARG A 15 0.41 -6.30 9.24
CA ARG A 15 -0.88 -6.66 8.63
C ARG A 15 -0.80 -6.86 7.11
N TYR A 16 0.32 -6.48 6.48
CA TYR A 16 0.55 -6.50 5.03
C TYR A 16 1.70 -7.41 4.59
N GLN A 17 2.27 -8.21 5.50
CA GLN A 17 3.11 -9.32 5.07
C GLN A 17 2.19 -10.47 4.68
N PRO A 18 2.29 -11.05 3.46
CA PRO A 18 1.61 -12.29 3.16
C PRO A 18 1.95 -13.28 4.27
N ARG A 19 0.93 -13.93 4.84
CA ARG A 19 1.15 -14.92 5.89
C ARG A 19 1.96 -16.05 5.26
N GLN A 20 3.29 -15.96 5.37
CA GLN A 20 4.19 -16.97 4.87
C GLN A 20 3.69 -18.30 5.42
N HIS A 21 3.33 -19.21 4.51
CA HIS A 21 2.92 -20.55 4.91
C HIS A 21 4.11 -21.21 5.58
N LEU A 22 4.11 -21.17 6.91
CA LEU A 22 5.16 -21.77 7.71
C LEU A 22 5.17 -23.27 7.40
N PRO A 23 6.36 -23.85 7.16
CA PRO A 23 6.49 -25.29 7.02
C PRO A 23 5.82 -26.01 8.21
N PRO A 24 5.15 -27.15 8.00
CA PRO A 24 4.41 -27.83 9.07
C PRO A 24 5.29 -28.22 10.28
N ASN A 25 6.60 -28.36 10.07
CA ASN A 25 7.61 -28.64 11.10
C ASN A 25 8.25 -27.39 11.73
N PHE A 26 7.93 -26.19 11.27
CA PHE A 26 8.52 -24.95 11.76
C PHE A 26 8.28 -24.71 13.27
N PRO A 27 7.05 -24.90 13.81
CA PRO A 27 6.82 -24.73 15.25
C PRO A 27 7.63 -25.68 16.12
N SER A 28 7.86 -26.92 15.66
CA SER A 28 8.71 -27.90 16.37
C SER A 28 10.18 -27.49 16.35
N VAL A 29 10.70 -27.05 15.19
CA VAL A 29 12.09 -26.60 15.04
C VAL A 29 12.39 -25.40 15.95
N LEU A 30 11.48 -24.41 15.99
CA LEU A 30 11.64 -23.26 16.88
C LEU A 30 11.60 -23.65 18.36
N LYS A 31 10.74 -24.60 18.73
CA LYS A 31 10.63 -25.08 20.12
C LYS A 31 11.90 -25.80 20.57
N GLU A 32 12.51 -26.58 19.69
CA GLU A 32 13.79 -27.25 19.95
C GLU A 32 14.94 -26.26 20.02
N TYR A 33 15.02 -25.34 19.06
CA TYR A 33 15.98 -24.23 19.09
C TYR A 33 15.89 -23.44 20.40
N ALA A 34 14.69 -23.01 20.80
CA ALA A 34 14.50 -22.24 22.03
C ALA A 34 14.96 -23.03 23.27
N ARG A 35 14.72 -24.34 23.31
CA ARG A 35 15.20 -25.21 24.38
C ARG A 35 16.73 -25.26 24.43
N GLU A 36 17.38 -25.36 23.27
CA GLU A 36 18.84 -25.45 23.17
C GLU A 36 19.52 -24.10 23.49
N VAL A 37 18.92 -22.97 23.11
CA VAL A 37 19.40 -21.63 23.55
C VAL A 37 19.32 -21.51 25.07
N LEU A 38 18.19 -21.87 25.67
CA LEU A 38 17.99 -21.79 27.12
C LEU A 38 18.95 -22.70 27.89
N ARG A 39 19.35 -23.83 27.29
CA ARG A 39 20.32 -24.77 27.87
C ARG A 39 21.75 -24.26 27.73
N ALA A 40 22.12 -23.75 26.55
CA ALA A 40 23.48 -23.35 26.24
C ALA A 40 23.86 -21.99 26.84
N GLN A 41 22.87 -21.12 27.10
CA GLN A 41 23.06 -19.74 27.59
C GLN A 41 24.21 -19.02 26.86
N PRO A 42 24.19 -18.95 25.51
CA PRO A 42 25.30 -18.40 24.75
C PRO A 42 25.41 -16.89 24.97
N GLU A 43 26.65 -16.39 25.04
CA GLU A 43 26.95 -14.97 25.17
C GLU A 43 26.54 -14.18 23.91
N ASP A 44 26.72 -14.79 22.73
CA ASP A 44 26.24 -14.28 21.45
C ASP A 44 25.16 -15.21 20.87
N VAL A 45 23.91 -14.85 21.12
CA VAL A 45 22.75 -15.60 20.65
C VAL A 45 22.68 -15.63 19.13
N LEU A 46 23.05 -14.55 18.43
CA LEU A 46 22.91 -14.46 16.96
C LEU A 46 23.89 -15.41 16.28
N GLN A 47 25.16 -15.35 16.65
CA GLN A 47 26.20 -16.22 16.12
C GLN A 47 25.92 -17.70 16.46
N TRP A 48 25.44 -17.96 17.69
CA TRP A 48 25.08 -19.31 18.12
C TRP A 48 23.90 -19.87 17.30
N SER A 49 22.91 -19.04 17.02
CA SER A 49 21.72 -19.41 16.23
C SER A 49 22.08 -19.74 14.79
N ALA A 50 22.92 -18.93 14.15
CA ALA A 50 23.41 -19.19 12.80
C ALA A 50 24.11 -20.54 12.71
N ASN A 51 24.96 -20.85 13.70
CA ASN A 51 25.64 -22.14 13.79
C ASN A 51 24.67 -23.31 14.05
N TYR A 52 23.68 -23.12 14.92
CA TYR A 52 22.66 -24.12 15.23
C TYR A 52 21.86 -24.52 13.99
N PHE A 53 21.30 -23.56 13.25
CA PHE A 53 20.52 -23.84 12.06
C PHE A 53 21.37 -24.36 10.90
N LYS A 54 22.62 -23.88 10.77
CA LYS A 54 23.58 -24.45 9.83
C LYS A 54 23.79 -25.94 10.10
N ARG A 55 24.03 -26.32 11.36
CA ARG A 55 24.20 -27.75 11.73
C ARG A 55 22.92 -28.56 11.48
N LEU A 56 21.76 -28.02 11.87
CA LEU A 56 20.48 -28.69 11.67
C LEU A 56 20.18 -28.95 10.18
N ALA A 57 20.53 -28.00 9.31
CA ALA A 57 20.43 -28.16 7.86
C ALA A 57 21.36 -29.26 7.34
N LEU A 58 22.62 -29.31 7.82
CA LEU A 58 23.59 -30.36 7.47
C LEU A 58 23.10 -31.77 7.87
N GLU A 59 22.41 -31.87 9.01
CA GLU A 59 21.89 -33.15 9.54
C GLU A 59 20.63 -33.63 8.81
N THR A 60 19.81 -32.69 8.30
CA THR A 60 18.54 -33.01 7.65
C THR A 60 18.71 -33.37 6.17
N ASP A 61 19.66 -32.75 5.46
CA ASP A 61 20.01 -33.12 4.08
C ASP A 61 21.48 -32.78 3.76
N PRO A 62 22.38 -33.78 3.71
CA PRO A 62 23.81 -33.57 3.43
C PRO A 62 24.11 -33.09 1.99
N LEU A 63 23.13 -33.11 1.07
CA LEU A 63 23.30 -32.60 -0.30
C LEU A 63 22.99 -31.10 -0.42
N GLN A 64 22.13 -30.52 0.43
CA GLN A 64 21.93 -29.06 0.53
C GLN A 64 23.07 -28.35 1.25
N ALA A 65 23.92 -29.14 1.90
CA ALA A 65 24.96 -28.74 2.83
C ALA A 65 26.33 -28.51 2.20
N GLN A 66 26.62 -29.19 1.09
CA GLN A 66 27.89 -29.06 0.38
C GLN A 66 27.78 -27.98 -0.68
N GLN A 67 28.26 -26.80 -0.28
CA GLN A 67 28.24 -25.54 -1.03
C GLN A 67 26.80 -24.99 -1.15
N PRO A 68 26.56 -23.71 -0.80
CA PRO A 68 25.43 -23.04 -1.44
C PRO A 68 25.67 -23.23 -2.94
N PRO A 69 24.70 -23.70 -3.74
CA PRO A 69 24.87 -23.63 -5.19
C PRO A 69 25.29 -22.18 -5.48
N PRO A 70 26.29 -21.92 -6.34
CA PRO A 70 26.71 -20.56 -6.69
C PRO A 70 25.64 -19.77 -7.46
N GLY A 71 24.35 -20.00 -7.19
CA GLY A 71 23.22 -19.33 -7.77
C GLY A 71 21.86 -19.65 -7.12
N HIS A 72 21.76 -19.96 -5.80
CA HIS A 72 20.47 -19.85 -5.07
C HIS A 72 20.54 -18.87 -3.89
N PHE A 73 21.44 -17.90 -4.00
CA PHE A 73 21.09 -16.54 -3.63
C PHE A 73 20.54 -15.90 -4.91
N THR A 74 19.22 -15.83 -5.07
CA THR A 74 18.60 -14.77 -5.88
C THR A 74 18.21 -13.59 -4.99
N PRO A 75 19.16 -12.81 -4.42
CA PRO A 75 18.89 -11.45 -3.98
C PRO A 75 19.99 -10.50 -4.43
N VAL A 76 20.11 -10.30 -5.75
CA VAL A 76 20.92 -9.22 -6.33
C VAL A 76 20.18 -8.58 -7.49
N VAL A 77 19.53 -9.37 -8.37
CA VAL A 77 18.84 -8.83 -9.55
C VAL A 77 17.56 -8.05 -9.18
N GLU A 78 16.72 -8.57 -8.28
CA GLU A 78 15.50 -7.87 -7.84
C GLU A 78 15.81 -6.58 -7.07
N ASP A 79 16.85 -6.57 -6.23
CA ASP A 79 17.27 -5.35 -5.52
C ASP A 79 17.90 -4.34 -6.48
N GLU A 80 18.69 -4.77 -7.48
CA GLU A 80 19.27 -3.86 -8.47
C GLU A 80 18.21 -3.23 -9.39
N GLU A 81 17.24 -4.01 -9.87
CA GLU A 81 16.13 -3.49 -10.69
C GLU A 81 15.22 -2.55 -9.89
N ARG A 82 14.86 -2.92 -8.64
CA ARG A 82 14.06 -2.07 -7.77
C ARG A 82 14.79 -0.79 -7.39
N GLU A 83 16.08 -0.87 -7.11
CA GLU A 83 16.92 0.31 -6.85
C GLU A 83 17.02 1.21 -8.09
N ALA A 84 17.16 0.62 -9.28
CA ALA A 84 17.16 1.38 -10.53
C ALA A 84 15.82 2.10 -10.76
N VAL A 85 14.68 1.44 -10.49
CA VAL A 85 13.36 2.07 -10.56
C VAL A 85 13.20 3.15 -9.49
N ALA A 86 13.60 2.90 -8.24
CA ALA A 86 13.53 3.87 -7.16
C ALA A 86 14.35 5.13 -7.48
N GLN A 87 15.59 4.97 -7.98
CA GLN A 87 16.43 6.10 -8.40
C GLN A 87 15.84 6.86 -9.60
N ARG A 88 15.20 6.16 -10.54
CA ARG A 88 14.51 6.78 -11.68
C ARG A 88 13.30 7.60 -11.20
N LEU A 89 12.48 7.06 -10.31
CA LEU A 89 11.36 7.77 -9.69
C LEU A 89 11.84 8.99 -8.90
N LEU A 90 12.90 8.84 -8.10
CA LEU A 90 13.47 9.94 -7.31
C LEU A 90 13.94 11.09 -8.20
N ARG A 91 14.69 10.80 -9.27
CA ARG A 91 15.14 11.84 -10.22
C ARG A 91 13.96 12.54 -10.89
N MET A 92 12.97 11.78 -11.33
CA MET A 92 11.76 12.30 -11.95
C MET A 92 11.00 13.25 -11.01
N PHE A 93 10.82 12.89 -9.74
CA PHE A 93 10.15 13.75 -8.77
C PHE A 93 10.99 14.98 -8.40
N ALA A 94 12.31 14.81 -8.22
CA ALA A 94 13.20 15.94 -7.95
C ALA A 94 13.20 17.00 -9.07
N GLU A 95 13.03 16.59 -10.33
CA GLU A 95 12.87 17.52 -11.46
C GLU A 95 11.58 18.36 -11.40
N LEU A 96 10.54 17.87 -10.70
CA LEU A 96 9.27 18.55 -10.50
C LEU A 96 9.24 19.41 -9.23
N ASP A 97 10.19 19.21 -8.32
CA ASP A 97 10.35 19.91 -7.03
C ASP A 97 11.27 21.12 -7.18
N SER A 98 10.79 22.15 -7.89
CA SER A 98 11.59 23.33 -8.26
C SER A 98 12.12 24.14 -7.06
N ASP A 99 11.50 24.02 -5.90
CA ASP A 99 11.86 24.69 -4.65
C ASP A 99 12.65 23.78 -3.70
N GLU A 100 13.01 22.56 -4.13
CA GLU A 100 13.78 21.57 -3.36
C GLU A 100 13.14 21.30 -1.97
N SER A 101 11.80 21.29 -1.92
CA SER A 101 11.02 21.14 -0.70
C SER A 101 11.07 19.71 -0.13
N GLY A 102 11.43 18.73 -0.97
CA GLY A 102 11.41 17.30 -0.62
C GLY A 102 10.00 16.69 -0.63
N VAL A 103 8.97 17.47 -0.98
CA VAL A 103 7.58 17.03 -1.03
C VAL A 103 6.90 17.46 -2.33
N LEU A 104 5.94 16.67 -2.82
CA LEU A 104 5.17 17.01 -4.01
C LEU A 104 3.67 16.82 -3.77
N PRO A 105 2.81 17.64 -4.41
CA PRO A 105 1.39 17.38 -4.42
C PRO A 105 1.06 16.01 -5.02
N MET A 106 0.08 15.31 -4.46
CA MET A 106 -0.31 13.97 -4.94
C MET A 106 -0.65 13.94 -6.44
N GLN A 107 -1.29 15.01 -6.93
CA GLN A 107 -1.65 15.13 -8.34
C GLN A 107 -0.42 15.26 -9.25
N THR A 108 0.64 15.93 -8.77
CA THR A 108 1.91 16.02 -9.49
C THR A 108 2.57 14.65 -9.60
N ILE A 109 2.58 13.88 -8.49
CA ILE A 109 3.09 12.49 -8.49
C ILE A 109 2.26 11.61 -9.44
N LYS A 110 0.92 11.68 -9.36
CA LYS A 110 0.02 10.94 -10.25
C LYS A 110 0.34 11.23 -11.71
N GLN A 111 0.45 12.51 -12.08
CA GLN A 111 0.73 12.90 -13.47
C GLN A 111 2.08 12.37 -13.95
N ALA A 112 3.11 12.42 -13.11
CA ALA A 112 4.43 11.89 -13.43
C ALA A 112 4.42 10.36 -13.65
N LEU A 113 3.65 9.61 -12.85
CA LEU A 113 3.45 8.17 -13.05
C LEU A 113 2.76 7.87 -14.39
N LEU A 114 1.75 8.65 -14.77
CA LEU A 114 1.05 8.48 -16.06
C LEU A 114 1.94 8.83 -17.25
N GLU A 115 2.61 10.00 -17.20
CA GLU A 115 3.33 10.54 -18.34
C GLU A 115 4.71 9.92 -18.54
N THR A 116 5.42 9.66 -17.45
CA THR A 116 6.83 9.22 -17.50
C THR A 116 6.95 7.71 -17.32
N CYS A 117 6.22 7.12 -16.36
CA CYS A 117 6.20 5.66 -16.18
C CYS A 117 5.23 4.95 -17.13
N LYS A 118 4.41 5.70 -17.89
CA LYS A 118 3.42 5.16 -18.85
C LYS A 118 2.40 4.23 -18.20
N LEU A 119 2.13 4.42 -16.90
CA LEU A 119 1.12 3.65 -16.20
C LEU A 119 -0.28 4.05 -16.66
N SER A 120 -1.22 3.11 -16.64
CA SER A 120 -2.64 3.40 -16.81
C SER A 120 -3.20 4.17 -15.59
N PRO A 121 -4.35 4.85 -15.72
CA PRO A 121 -4.98 5.54 -14.59
C PRO A 121 -5.18 4.65 -13.37
N SER A 122 -5.62 3.41 -13.56
CA SER A 122 -5.82 2.44 -12.48
C SER A 122 -4.49 2.00 -11.86
N GLN A 123 -3.45 1.74 -12.66
CA GLN A 123 -2.12 1.39 -12.15
C GLN A 123 -1.52 2.53 -11.31
N ALA A 124 -1.58 3.77 -11.79
CA ALA A 124 -1.09 4.92 -11.03
C ALA A 124 -1.85 5.10 -9.70
N LEU A 125 -3.18 4.90 -9.71
CA LEU A 125 -4.00 4.92 -8.49
C LEU A 125 -3.67 3.77 -7.55
N TYR A 126 -3.40 2.57 -8.07
CA TYR A 126 -2.95 1.45 -7.26
C TYR A 126 -1.65 1.82 -6.53
N VAL A 127 -0.65 2.30 -7.28
CA VAL A 127 0.66 2.68 -6.73
C VAL A 127 0.53 3.77 -5.65
N LEU A 128 -0.33 4.76 -5.87
CA LEU A 128 -0.58 5.82 -4.89
C LEU A 128 -1.34 5.34 -3.65
N THR A 129 -2.13 4.27 -3.75
CA THR A 129 -3.00 3.83 -2.65
C THR A 129 -2.45 2.62 -1.90
N SER A 130 -1.44 1.92 -2.44
CA SER A 130 -0.79 0.76 -1.82
C SER A 130 0.11 1.13 -0.64
N THR A 131 0.62 2.37 -0.59
CA THR A 131 1.44 2.90 0.51
C THR A 131 0.64 3.85 1.41
N ALA A 132 1.03 3.93 2.69
CA ALA A 132 0.50 4.92 3.63
C ALA A 132 1.15 6.31 3.51
N LEU A 133 2.26 6.44 2.78
CA LEU A 133 2.95 7.73 2.58
C LEU A 133 2.10 8.75 1.82
N ALA A 134 1.13 8.25 1.06
CA ALA A 134 0.14 9.00 0.31
C ALA A 134 -1.13 9.35 1.13
N GLU A 135 -1.13 9.20 2.46
CA GLU A 135 -2.28 9.63 3.30
C GLU A 135 -2.41 11.15 3.41
N ASN A 136 -1.30 11.88 3.30
CA ASN A 136 -1.25 13.33 3.38
C ASN A 136 -0.87 13.95 2.03
N ASP A 137 -1.32 15.18 1.80
CA ASP A 137 -0.96 16.00 0.63
C ASP A 137 -0.36 17.31 1.16
N PRO A 138 0.92 17.64 0.90
CA PRO A 138 1.84 16.98 -0.04
C PRO A 138 2.54 15.71 0.51
N VAL A 139 3.14 14.93 -0.40
CA VAL A 139 3.79 13.63 -0.14
C VAL A 139 5.32 13.75 -0.18
N ASP A 140 6.02 13.12 0.78
CA ASP A 140 7.47 12.91 0.71
C ASP A 140 7.80 11.96 -0.45
N TYR A 141 8.31 12.52 -1.55
CA TYR A 141 8.53 11.75 -2.78
C TYR A 141 9.76 10.84 -2.69
N THR A 142 10.66 11.05 -1.73
CA THR A 142 11.84 10.20 -1.55
C THR A 142 11.44 8.89 -0.89
N ALA A 143 10.67 8.99 0.20
CA ALA A 143 10.08 7.82 0.86
C ALA A 143 9.12 7.10 -0.10
N PHE A 144 8.27 7.85 -0.82
CA PHE A 144 7.33 7.29 -1.78
C PHE A 144 8.03 6.52 -2.90
N ALA A 145 9.08 7.08 -3.53
CA ALA A 145 9.82 6.42 -4.60
C ALA A 145 10.42 5.08 -4.15
N THR A 146 10.89 5.00 -2.91
CA THR A 146 11.49 3.79 -2.34
C THR A 146 10.44 2.71 -2.08
N GLU A 147 9.28 3.07 -1.53
CA GLU A 147 8.22 2.10 -1.19
C GLU A 147 7.44 1.65 -2.44
N SER A 148 7.23 2.54 -3.40
CA SER A 148 6.41 2.28 -4.60
C SER A 148 7.14 1.59 -5.75
N CYS A 149 8.48 1.53 -5.73
CA CYS A 149 9.27 1.02 -6.86
C CYS A 149 8.91 -0.42 -7.27
N GLY A 150 8.54 -1.27 -6.31
CA GLY A 150 8.13 -2.66 -6.59
C GLY A 150 6.84 -2.72 -7.41
N ALA A 151 5.84 -1.93 -7.03
CA ALA A 151 4.57 -1.88 -7.76
C ALA A 151 4.75 -1.28 -9.17
N VAL A 152 5.58 -0.24 -9.31
CA VAL A 152 5.90 0.33 -10.63
C VAL A 152 6.61 -0.70 -11.52
N LEU A 153 7.64 -1.37 -10.99
CA LEU A 153 8.37 -2.41 -11.72
C LEU A 153 7.44 -3.54 -12.17
N PHE A 154 6.55 -3.99 -11.27
CA PHE A 154 5.57 -5.02 -11.58
C PHE A 154 4.68 -4.64 -12.78
N PHE A 155 4.08 -3.45 -12.79
CA PHE A 155 3.20 -3.05 -13.90
C PHE A 155 3.96 -2.81 -15.21
N GLU A 156 5.20 -2.32 -15.14
CA GLU A 156 6.04 -2.18 -16.33
C GLU A 156 6.40 -3.52 -16.95
N GLN A 157 6.58 -4.58 -16.15
CA GLN A 157 6.97 -5.92 -16.62
C GLN A 157 5.78 -6.77 -17.05
N THR A 158 4.69 -6.75 -16.28
CA THR A 158 3.54 -7.64 -16.49
C THR A 158 2.48 -7.02 -17.39
N HIS A 159 2.44 -5.68 -17.49
CA HIS A 159 1.37 -4.94 -18.14
C HIS A 159 -0.03 -5.33 -17.62
N HIS A 160 -0.12 -5.71 -16.34
CA HIS A 160 -1.40 -6.06 -15.70
C HIS A 160 -2.34 -4.86 -15.74
N GLU A 161 -3.59 -5.07 -16.16
CA GLU A 161 -4.63 -4.05 -16.18
C GLU A 161 -5.79 -4.43 -15.25
N PHE A 162 -6.31 -3.43 -14.55
CA PHE A 162 -7.47 -3.60 -13.67
C PHE A 162 -8.77 -3.50 -14.50
N GLU A 163 -9.52 -4.59 -14.56
CA GLU A 163 -10.79 -4.65 -15.28
C GLU A 163 -11.96 -4.22 -14.39
N VAL A 164 -12.37 -2.95 -14.44
CA VAL A 164 -13.64 -2.51 -13.80
C VAL A 164 -14.82 -3.02 -14.62
N SER A 165 -15.24 -4.26 -14.35
CA SER A 165 -16.44 -4.82 -14.98
C SER A 165 -17.66 -4.05 -14.50
N ASN A 166 -18.35 -3.38 -15.43
CA ASN A 166 -19.61 -2.69 -15.15
C ASN A 166 -20.72 -3.74 -15.02
N VAL A 167 -20.70 -4.48 -13.91
CA VAL A 167 -21.70 -5.50 -13.62
C VAL A 167 -22.95 -4.77 -13.13
N GLU A 168 -24.07 -4.89 -13.85
CA GLU A 168 -25.35 -4.22 -13.53
C GLU A 168 -25.82 -4.45 -12.08
N ASN A 169 -25.34 -5.52 -11.44
CA ASN A 169 -25.64 -5.89 -10.06
C ASN A 169 -24.41 -5.91 -9.14
N ALA A 170 -23.33 -5.19 -9.49
CA ALA A 170 -22.20 -5.01 -8.59
C ALA A 170 -22.65 -4.32 -7.30
N THR A 171 -22.06 -4.74 -6.18
CA THR A 171 -22.21 -4.09 -4.89
C THR A 171 -20.84 -3.84 -4.30
N VAL A 172 -20.66 -2.70 -3.64
CA VAL A 172 -19.43 -2.40 -2.89
C VAL A 172 -19.83 -2.03 -1.47
N HIS A 173 -19.17 -2.62 -0.47
CA HIS A 173 -19.57 -2.50 0.94
C HIS A 173 -21.05 -2.86 1.21
N GLY A 174 -21.61 -3.77 0.39
CA GLY A 174 -23.01 -4.18 0.45
C GLY A 174 -24.02 -3.16 -0.13
N LEU A 175 -23.54 -2.10 -0.78
CA LEU A 175 -24.37 -1.04 -1.39
C LEU A 175 -24.38 -1.16 -2.91
N SER A 176 -25.55 -0.95 -3.52
CA SER A 176 -25.64 -0.75 -4.98
C SER A 176 -25.14 0.65 -5.36
N ARG A 177 -24.90 0.91 -6.65
CA ARG A 177 -24.56 2.25 -7.16
C ARG A 177 -25.53 3.32 -6.67
N ARG A 178 -26.83 3.03 -6.80
CA ARG A 178 -27.90 3.92 -6.36
C ARG A 178 -27.83 4.17 -4.86
N ASP A 179 -27.57 3.13 -4.07
CA ASP A 179 -27.49 3.28 -2.61
C ASP A 179 -26.25 4.08 -2.20
N VAL A 180 -25.09 3.88 -2.84
CA VAL A 180 -23.91 4.73 -2.63
C VAL A 180 -24.24 6.19 -2.89
N GLU A 181 -24.81 6.51 -4.05
CA GLU A 181 -25.19 7.90 -4.38
C GLU A 181 -26.19 8.47 -3.37
N GLN A 182 -27.27 7.76 -3.06
CA GLN A 182 -28.34 8.28 -2.21
C GLN A 182 -27.93 8.40 -0.74
N GLU A 183 -27.21 7.42 -0.21
CA GLU A 183 -26.84 7.41 1.20
C GLU A 183 -25.71 8.40 1.49
N PHE A 184 -24.68 8.48 0.64
CA PHE A 184 -23.63 9.47 0.82
C PHE A 184 -24.14 10.89 0.53
N LEU A 185 -25.07 11.09 -0.41
CA LEU A 185 -25.72 12.41 -0.59
C LEU A 185 -26.41 12.90 0.68
N ARG A 186 -27.11 12.01 1.40
CA ARG A 186 -27.74 12.37 2.68
C ARG A 186 -26.72 12.76 3.73
N LEU A 187 -25.60 12.04 3.82
CA LEU A 187 -24.51 12.36 4.76
C LEU A 187 -23.89 13.72 4.45
N MET A 188 -23.57 13.98 3.18
CA MET A 188 -22.96 15.25 2.76
C MET A 188 -23.91 16.42 3.01
N ARG A 189 -25.19 16.31 2.63
CA ARG A 189 -26.19 17.37 2.90
C ARG A 189 -26.42 17.61 4.38
N TYR A 190 -26.33 16.57 5.21
CA TYR A 190 -26.42 16.72 6.66
C TYR A 190 -25.21 17.48 7.23
N ALA A 191 -24.02 17.27 6.65
CA ALA A 191 -22.80 17.96 7.04
C ALA A 191 -22.66 19.37 6.43
N ASP A 192 -23.38 19.68 5.36
CA ASP A 192 -23.41 20.98 4.69
C ASP A 192 -24.50 21.89 5.27
N GLU A 193 -24.30 22.36 6.50
CA GLU A 193 -25.28 23.22 7.21
C GLU A 193 -25.62 24.51 6.44
N GLU A 194 -24.66 25.00 5.64
CA GLU A 194 -24.79 26.22 4.84
C GLU A 194 -25.41 25.98 3.45
N ALA A 195 -25.66 24.72 3.08
CA ALA A 195 -26.20 24.30 1.78
C ALA A 195 -25.41 24.87 0.58
N THR A 196 -24.08 24.87 0.70
CA THR A 196 -23.17 25.40 -0.32
C THR A 196 -23.00 24.47 -1.52
N GLY A 197 -23.20 23.16 -1.33
CA GLY A 197 -22.82 22.13 -2.30
C GLY A 197 -21.31 21.88 -2.38
N LEU A 198 -20.51 22.55 -1.54
CA LEU A 198 -19.06 22.60 -1.66
C LEU A 198 -18.38 22.27 -0.32
N PHE A 199 -17.39 21.38 -0.35
CA PHE A 199 -16.56 21.08 0.82
C PHE A 199 -15.09 21.41 0.59
N SER A 200 -14.40 21.82 1.65
CA SER A 200 -12.94 21.69 1.64
C SER A 200 -12.55 20.21 1.53
N LEU A 201 -11.35 19.93 1.01
CA LEU A 201 -10.89 18.54 0.87
C LEU A 201 -10.89 17.78 2.22
N ASP A 202 -10.54 18.47 3.31
CA ASP A 202 -10.55 17.88 4.65
C ASP A 202 -11.96 17.66 5.19
N GLN A 203 -12.91 18.55 4.92
CA GLN A 203 -14.31 18.34 5.28
C GLN A 203 -14.89 17.15 4.51
N TYR A 204 -14.65 17.08 3.19
CA TYR A 204 -15.05 15.94 2.36
C TYR A 204 -14.49 14.62 2.92
N TYR A 205 -13.20 14.57 3.21
CA TYR A 205 -12.55 13.41 3.81
C TYR A 205 -13.16 13.05 5.17
N ASN A 206 -13.38 14.03 6.05
CA ASN A 206 -13.92 13.82 7.39
C ASN A 206 -15.35 13.26 7.35
N VAL A 207 -16.19 13.73 6.42
CA VAL A 207 -17.55 13.17 6.26
C VAL A 207 -17.48 11.71 5.82
N LEU A 208 -16.62 11.37 4.86
CA LEU A 208 -16.43 10.00 4.40
C LEU A 208 -15.87 9.09 5.49
N ALA A 209 -14.86 9.55 6.24
CA ALA A 209 -14.21 8.77 7.29
C ALA A 209 -15.15 8.47 8.47
N ASN A 210 -16.16 9.30 8.70
CA ASN A 210 -17.17 9.11 9.74
C ASN A 210 -18.48 8.47 9.22
N ALA A 211 -18.53 8.08 7.94
CA ALA A 211 -19.70 7.42 7.37
C ALA A 211 -19.92 6.03 8.00
N PRO A 212 -21.17 5.60 8.22
CA PRO A 212 -21.50 4.31 8.85
C PRO A 212 -21.35 3.10 7.89
N TYR A 213 -20.52 3.23 6.83
CA TYR A 213 -20.40 2.25 5.75
C TYR A 213 -19.06 1.52 5.73
N HIS A 214 -18.28 1.60 6.81
CA HIS A 214 -17.02 0.86 7.00
C HIS A 214 -16.02 0.98 5.83
N LEU A 215 -15.93 2.17 5.24
CA LEU A 215 -14.94 2.44 4.20
C LEU A 215 -13.53 2.11 4.70
N THR A 216 -12.77 1.41 3.87
CA THR A 216 -11.37 1.07 4.16
C THR A 216 -10.50 2.31 4.04
N ARG A 217 -9.28 2.25 4.57
CA ARG A 217 -8.29 3.32 4.35
C ARG A 217 -8.00 3.52 2.86
N ARG A 218 -8.00 2.43 2.10
CA ARG A 218 -7.73 2.46 0.66
C ARG A 218 -8.84 3.19 -0.09
N ASP A 219 -10.10 2.94 0.29
CA ASP A 219 -11.27 3.68 -0.24
C ASP A 219 -11.13 5.18 -0.02
N LEU A 220 -10.84 5.57 1.23
CA LEU A 220 -10.72 6.98 1.60
C LEU A 220 -9.58 7.68 0.86
N ARG A 221 -8.43 7.01 0.71
CA ARG A 221 -7.29 7.54 -0.07
C ARG A 221 -7.67 7.72 -1.53
N LEU A 222 -8.26 6.72 -2.16
CA LEU A 222 -8.64 6.77 -3.57
C LEU A 222 -9.67 7.90 -3.82
N LEU A 223 -10.70 8.00 -2.98
CA LEU A 223 -11.69 9.07 -3.06
C LEU A 223 -11.08 10.46 -2.82
N ARG A 224 -10.11 10.59 -1.91
CA ARG A 224 -9.40 11.86 -1.65
C ARG A 224 -8.50 12.27 -2.83
N ILE A 225 -7.78 11.31 -3.41
CA ILE A 225 -6.90 11.56 -4.56
C ILE A 225 -7.74 12.03 -5.75
N GLU A 226 -8.82 11.31 -6.08
CA GLU A 226 -9.63 11.57 -7.27
C GLU A 226 -10.65 12.71 -7.11
N ALA A 227 -10.84 13.23 -5.91
CA ALA A 227 -11.76 14.35 -5.67
C ALA A 227 -11.38 15.57 -6.55
N ALA A 228 -12.24 15.90 -7.50
CA ALA A 228 -12.06 17.07 -8.34
C ALA A 228 -12.18 18.33 -7.48
N ARG A 229 -11.28 19.28 -7.73
CA ARG A 229 -11.18 20.54 -7.00
C ARG A 229 -11.42 21.68 -7.98
N ASN A 230 -12.30 22.60 -7.59
CA ASN A 230 -12.53 23.83 -8.35
C ASN A 230 -11.36 24.82 -8.18
N SER A 231 -11.48 26.03 -8.74
CA SER A 231 -10.46 27.08 -8.66
C SER A 231 -10.13 27.53 -7.22
N GLU A 232 -11.04 27.29 -6.28
CA GLU A 232 -10.89 27.64 -4.86
C GLU A 232 -10.43 26.43 -4.01
N LYS A 233 -10.03 25.33 -4.66
CA LYS A 233 -9.65 24.05 -4.03
C LYS A 233 -10.79 23.37 -3.25
N ALA A 234 -12.04 23.74 -3.53
CA ALA A 234 -13.22 23.10 -2.95
C ALA A 234 -13.71 21.96 -3.85
N VAL A 235 -14.34 20.97 -3.22
CA VAL A 235 -14.91 19.75 -3.82
C VAL A 235 -16.41 19.94 -3.95
N ASP A 236 -16.94 19.82 -5.17
CA ASP A 236 -18.38 19.70 -5.41
C ASP A 236 -18.80 18.27 -5.08
N TYR A 237 -19.34 18.07 -3.88
CA TYR A 237 -19.60 16.72 -3.39
C TYR A 237 -20.73 16.03 -4.16
N GLU A 238 -21.68 16.76 -4.77
CA GLU A 238 -22.74 16.15 -5.56
C GLU A 238 -22.19 15.62 -6.89
N ALA A 239 -21.29 16.37 -7.53
CA ALA A 239 -20.60 15.93 -8.73
C ALA A 239 -19.70 14.70 -8.49
N GLU A 240 -19.04 14.64 -7.32
CA GLU A 240 -18.16 13.52 -6.97
C GLU A 240 -18.92 12.20 -6.74
N LEU A 241 -20.18 12.25 -6.28
CA LEU A 241 -20.98 11.06 -5.99
C LEU A 241 -21.22 10.19 -7.22
N ALA A 242 -21.33 10.81 -8.41
CA ALA A 242 -21.52 10.09 -9.67
C ALA A 242 -20.37 9.10 -9.98
N TYR A 243 -19.17 9.37 -9.44
CA TYR A 243 -17.97 8.56 -9.66
C TYR A 243 -17.61 7.69 -8.44
N MET A 244 -18.25 7.92 -7.29
CA MET A 244 -17.87 7.28 -6.03
C MET A 244 -17.99 5.75 -6.08
N PHE A 245 -19.07 5.23 -6.68
CA PHE A 245 -19.26 3.79 -6.77
C PHE A 245 -18.15 3.09 -7.57
N ASP A 246 -17.80 3.63 -8.75
CA ASP A 246 -16.74 3.06 -9.61
C ASP A 246 -15.37 3.09 -8.94
N ARG A 247 -15.10 4.16 -8.21
CA ARG A 247 -13.88 4.35 -7.43
C ARG A 247 -13.76 3.38 -6.25
N LEU A 248 -14.87 3.13 -5.55
CA LEU A 248 -14.92 2.12 -4.48
C LEU A 248 -14.77 0.70 -5.05
N LEU A 249 -15.40 0.40 -6.19
CA LEU A 249 -15.24 -0.88 -6.87
C LEU A 249 -13.79 -1.11 -7.31
N LEU A 250 -13.13 -0.07 -7.82
CA LEU A 250 -11.72 -0.12 -8.17
C LEU A 250 -10.83 -0.36 -6.93
N ALA A 251 -11.11 0.28 -5.80
CA ALA A 251 -10.39 0.03 -4.54
C ALA A 251 -10.56 -1.41 -4.04
N GLU A 252 -11.74 -2.00 -4.21
CA GLU A 252 -11.98 -3.42 -3.93
C GLU A 252 -11.15 -4.33 -4.83
N GLN A 253 -11.04 -4.01 -6.13
CA GLN A 253 -10.17 -4.76 -7.05
C GLN A 253 -8.71 -4.69 -6.66
N PHE A 254 -8.23 -3.52 -6.23
CA PHE A 254 -6.88 -3.38 -5.72
C PHE A 254 -6.67 -4.27 -4.49
N SER A 255 -7.65 -4.31 -3.59
CA SER A 255 -7.55 -5.13 -2.37
C SER A 255 -7.55 -6.64 -2.69
N ARG A 256 -8.33 -7.07 -3.69
CA ARG A 256 -8.32 -8.47 -4.16
C ARG A 256 -7.00 -8.83 -4.83
N PHE A 257 -6.46 -7.91 -5.63
CA PHE A 257 -5.14 -8.09 -6.24
C PHE A 257 -4.05 -8.27 -5.17
N ASP A 258 -4.09 -7.50 -4.08
CA ASP A 258 -3.17 -7.67 -2.94
C ASP A 258 -3.34 -9.03 -2.21
N GLU A 259 -4.52 -9.68 -2.30
CA GLU A 259 -4.81 -10.96 -1.64
C GLU A 259 -4.44 -12.18 -2.50
N ASP A 260 -4.43 -12.02 -3.82
CA ASP A 260 -4.13 -13.08 -4.78
C ASP A 260 -2.61 -13.27 -5.05
N GLU A 261 -1.76 -12.30 -4.66
CA GLU A 261 -0.28 -12.37 -4.67
C GLU A 261 0.33 -12.77 -3.31
#